data_AF-A0A2A4T872-F1
#
_entry.id   AF-A0A2A4T872-F1
#
_cell.length_a   1.000
_cell.length_b   1.000
_cell.length_c   1.000
_cell.angle_alpha   90.00
_cell.angle_beta   90.00
_cell.angle_gamma   90.00
#
_symmetry.space_group_name_H-M   'P 1'
#
loop_
_entity.id
_entity.type
_entity.pdbx_description
1 polymer ?
#
loop_
_entity_poly.entity_id
_entity_poly.type
_entity_poly.pdbx_seq_one_letter_code
_entity_poly.pdbx_strand_id
1 'polypeptide(L)'
;MVIRVVSRREYKRVFIYKRQRHKEYLIKKIVSMKDNILQKGFTLVEALVAIAILLFAIVAPMTMASLGLHSAQFAKDQIIASYLAQEGVEYIRNARDTNVLGGASWLTTILSTCNGTDGCIVDGFKSPTLDGLTACSGACGPLLFNTSSSEYQYTSGDISPYTRSVRVTEDEDNPDEASVAVTVSWSGGTLLRSVVATTTLFNWQSI
;
A
#
# COMPACT_ATOMS: atom_id res chain seq x y z
N MET A 1 -22.97 -36.13 97.46
CA MET A 1 -23.02 -35.44 96.16
C MET A 1 -22.56 -34.00 96.37
N VAL A 2 -21.33 -33.65 96.02
CA VAL A 2 -20.75 -32.31 96.29
C VAL A 2 -21.17 -31.37 95.16
N ILE A 3 -22.07 -30.43 95.44
CA ILE A 3 -22.44 -29.36 94.50
C ILE A 3 -21.28 -28.36 94.48
N ARG A 4 -20.43 -28.40 93.45
CA ARG A 4 -19.43 -27.36 93.21
C ARG A 4 -20.15 -26.06 92.86
N VAL A 5 -20.19 -25.12 93.80
CA VAL A 5 -20.67 -23.75 93.56
C VAL A 5 -19.65 -23.04 92.68
N VAL A 6 -19.95 -22.94 91.39
CA VAL A 6 -19.11 -22.24 90.41
C VAL A 6 -19.06 -20.75 90.77
N SER A 7 -17.86 -20.22 90.96
CA SER A 7 -17.65 -18.81 91.33
C SER A 7 -18.23 -17.87 90.28
N ARG A 8 -18.84 -16.74 90.69
CA ARG A 8 -19.36 -15.70 89.75
C ARG A 8 -18.30 -15.24 88.73
N ARG A 9 -17.01 -15.31 89.08
CA ARG A 9 -15.91 -14.99 88.14
C ARG A 9 -15.80 -16.01 87.01
N GLU A 10 -15.97 -17.29 87.28
CA GLU A 10 -15.91 -18.34 86.26
C GLU A 10 -17.12 -18.31 85.34
N TYR A 11 -18.31 -18.06 85.88
CA TYR A 11 -19.52 -17.89 85.06
C TYR A 11 -19.37 -16.71 84.07
N LYS A 12 -18.82 -15.58 84.53
CA LYS A 12 -18.51 -14.44 83.65
C LYS A 12 -17.51 -14.81 82.54
N ARG A 13 -16.45 -15.57 82.84
CA ARG A 13 -15.48 -16.01 81.82
C ARG A 13 -16.13 -16.91 80.77
N VAL A 14 -16.93 -17.88 81.19
CA VAL A 14 -17.64 -18.79 80.26
C VAL A 14 -18.64 -18.02 79.40
N PHE A 15 -19.35 -17.04 79.96
CA PHE A 15 -20.30 -16.21 79.22
C PHE A 15 -19.59 -15.31 78.18
N ILE A 16 -18.46 -14.69 78.55
CA ILE A 16 -17.63 -13.89 77.63
C ILE A 16 -17.10 -14.76 76.49
N TYR A 17 -16.60 -15.95 76.83
CA TYR A 17 -16.08 -16.90 75.85
C TYR A 17 -17.16 -17.40 74.86
N LYS A 18 -18.37 -17.74 75.34
CA LYS A 18 -19.50 -18.09 74.47
C LYS A 18 -19.89 -16.92 73.55
N ARG A 19 -19.88 -15.68 74.06
CA ARG A 19 -20.19 -14.48 73.27
C ARG A 19 -19.15 -14.21 72.19
N GLN A 20 -17.86 -14.44 72.47
CA GLN A 20 -16.78 -14.31 71.48
C GLN A 20 -16.88 -15.36 70.37
N ARG A 21 -17.07 -16.63 70.71
CA ARG A 21 -17.26 -17.69 69.69
C ARG A 21 -18.50 -17.47 68.83
N HIS A 22 -19.58 -16.95 69.40
CA HIS A 22 -20.77 -16.61 68.62
C HIS A 22 -20.51 -15.46 67.63
N LYS A 23 -19.73 -14.43 68.03
CA LYS A 23 -19.31 -13.37 67.11
C LYS A 23 -18.44 -13.90 65.98
N GLU A 24 -17.46 -14.75 66.25
CA GLU A 24 -16.60 -15.35 65.22
C GLU A 24 -17.38 -16.22 64.24
N TYR A 25 -18.34 -17.00 64.74
CA TYR A 25 -19.22 -17.80 63.89
C TYR A 25 -20.05 -16.92 62.94
N LEU A 26 -20.62 -15.82 63.46
CA LEU A 26 -21.37 -14.86 62.65
C LEU A 26 -20.48 -14.19 61.60
N ILE A 27 -19.26 -13.77 61.96
CA ILE A 27 -18.31 -13.16 61.03
C ILE A 27 -17.94 -14.16 59.92
N LYS A 28 -17.57 -15.39 60.27
CA LYS A 28 -17.25 -16.44 59.27
C LYS A 28 -18.44 -16.74 58.36
N LYS A 29 -19.66 -16.76 58.91
CA LYS A 29 -20.88 -16.99 58.14
C LYS A 29 -21.19 -15.84 57.17
N ILE A 30 -20.96 -14.59 57.59
CA ILE A 30 -21.12 -13.41 56.73
C ILE A 30 -20.08 -13.41 55.60
N VAL A 31 -18.81 -13.69 55.90
CA VAL A 31 -17.73 -13.76 54.90
C VAL A 31 -18.01 -14.88 53.89
N SER A 32 -18.38 -16.08 54.36
CA SER A 32 -18.74 -17.20 53.49
C SER A 32 -19.95 -16.91 52.60
N MET A 33 -20.97 -16.19 53.08
CA MET A 33 -22.08 -15.75 52.24
C MET A 33 -21.64 -14.74 51.16
N LYS A 34 -20.73 -13.83 51.48
CA LYS A 34 -20.20 -12.84 50.53
C LYS A 34 -19.41 -13.50 49.39
N ASP A 35 -18.59 -14.50 49.70
CA ASP A 35 -17.79 -15.22 48.69
C ASP A 35 -18.66 -16.05 47.74
N ASN A 36 -19.76 -16.64 48.23
CA ASN A 36 -20.72 -17.37 47.39
C ASN A 36 -21.51 -16.48 46.41
N ILE A 37 -21.65 -15.18 46.72
CA ILE A 37 -22.31 -14.20 45.84
C ILE A 37 -21.36 -13.79 44.69
N LEU A 38 -20.05 -13.74 44.95
CA LEU A 38 -19.03 -13.40 43.94
C LEU A 38 -18.79 -14.52 42.92
N GLN A 39 -19.00 -15.79 43.30
CA GLN A 39 -18.78 -16.95 42.41
C GLN A 39 -19.93 -17.24 41.42
N LYS A 40 -21.07 -16.55 41.51
CA LYS A 40 -22.23 -16.74 40.62
C LYS A 40 -22.35 -15.66 39.53
N GLY A 41 -21.33 -14.84 39.38
CA GLY A 41 -21.28 -13.72 38.45
C GLY A 41 -20.90 -14.06 37.01
N PHE A 42 -21.25 -15.24 36.48
CA PHE A 42 -21.29 -15.41 35.02
C PHE A 42 -22.51 -14.64 34.50
N THR A 43 -22.31 -13.35 34.26
CA THR A 43 -23.38 -12.44 33.86
C THR A 43 -23.41 -12.33 32.34
N LEU A 44 -24.61 -12.20 31.75
CA LEU A 44 -24.80 -11.87 30.34
C LEU A 44 -23.95 -10.65 29.89
N VAL A 45 -23.66 -9.74 30.83
CA VAL A 45 -22.81 -8.56 30.61
C VAL A 45 -21.35 -8.95 30.34
N GLU A 46 -20.80 -9.95 31.04
CA GLU A 46 -19.44 -10.46 30.79
C GLU A 46 -19.33 -11.10 29.42
N ALA A 47 -20.31 -11.92 29.02
CA ALA A 47 -20.37 -12.50 27.68
C ALA A 47 -20.50 -11.41 26.59
N LEU A 48 -21.28 -10.36 26.85
CA LEU A 48 -21.42 -9.23 25.93
C LEU A 48 -20.11 -8.45 25.78
N VAL A 49 -19.41 -8.19 26.88
CA VAL A 49 -18.10 -7.53 26.86
C VAL A 49 -17.05 -8.41 26.17
N ALA A 50 -17.05 -9.72 26.43
CA ALA A 50 -16.14 -10.66 25.80
C ALA A 50 -16.34 -10.71 24.27
N ILE A 51 -17.58 -10.77 23.80
CA ILE A 51 -17.89 -10.71 22.37
C ILE A 51 -17.49 -9.35 21.78
N ALA A 52 -17.71 -8.24 22.48
CA ALA A 52 -17.29 -6.93 22.02
C ALA A 52 -15.76 -6.84 21.82
N ILE A 53 -14.99 -7.30 22.81
CA ILE A 53 -13.51 -7.35 22.70
C ILE A 53 -13.09 -8.28 21.56
N LEU A 54 -13.75 -9.44 21.41
CA LEU A 54 -13.47 -10.38 20.33
C LEU A 54 -13.72 -9.76 18.94
N LEU A 55 -14.81 -9.00 18.78
CA LEU A 55 -15.09 -8.29 17.53
C LEU A 55 -14.01 -7.27 17.21
N PHE A 56 -13.58 -6.46 18.19
CA PHE A 56 -12.46 -5.54 17.97
C PHE A 56 -11.16 -6.25 17.62
N ALA A 57 -10.86 -7.38 18.28
CA ALA A 57 -9.68 -8.18 18.02
C ALA A 57 -9.64 -8.77 16.61
N ILE A 58 -10.79 -8.97 15.96
CA ILE A 58 -10.88 -9.48 14.58
C ILE A 58 -10.95 -8.34 13.56
N VAL A 59 -11.79 -7.34 13.80
CA VAL A 59 -12.02 -6.25 12.83
C VAL A 59 -10.78 -5.38 12.66
N ALA A 60 -10.07 -5.06 13.75
CA ALA A 60 -8.88 -4.22 13.68
C ALA A 60 -7.80 -4.79 12.74
N PRO A 61 -7.28 -6.02 12.92
CA PRO A 61 -6.28 -6.58 12.00
C PRO A 61 -6.83 -6.80 10.59
N MET A 62 -8.11 -7.13 10.42
CA MET A 62 -8.71 -7.30 9.09
C MET A 62 -8.70 -6.00 8.29
N THR A 63 -9.07 -4.88 8.92
CA THR A 63 -9.03 -3.55 8.27
C THR A 63 -7.60 -3.16 7.91
N MET A 64 -6.62 -3.42 8.79
CA MET A 64 -5.21 -3.17 8.51
C MET A 64 -4.70 -4.01 7.34
N ALA A 65 -5.06 -5.30 7.28
CA ALA A 65 -4.69 -6.18 6.18
C ALA A 65 -5.28 -5.70 4.84
N SER A 66 -6.53 -5.24 4.84
CA SER A 66 -7.18 -4.69 3.65
C SER A 66 -6.48 -3.42 3.15
N LEU A 67 -6.14 -2.50 4.05
CA LEU A 67 -5.38 -1.28 3.70
C LEU A 67 -3.97 -1.62 3.20
N GLY A 68 -3.30 -2.58 3.85
CA GLY A 68 -1.99 -3.06 3.43
C GLY A 68 -1.99 -3.66 2.03
N LEU A 69 -3.00 -4.46 1.70
CA LEU A 69 -3.17 -5.02 0.36
C LEU A 69 -3.39 -3.93 -0.70
N HIS A 70 -4.24 -2.94 -0.41
CA HIS A 70 -4.46 -1.83 -1.33
C HIS A 70 -3.17 -1.00 -1.55
N SER A 71 -2.42 -0.74 -0.47
CA SER A 71 -1.12 -0.06 -0.56
C SER A 71 -0.10 -0.86 -1.37
N ALA A 72 -0.08 -2.18 -1.23
CA ALA A 72 0.83 -3.04 -1.98
C ALA A 72 0.49 -3.06 -3.49
N GLN A 73 -0.79 -3.09 -3.84
CA GLN A 73 -1.24 -2.96 -5.23
C GLN A 73 -0.84 -1.61 -5.82
N PHE A 74 -1.08 -0.52 -5.10
CA PHE A 74 -0.67 0.82 -5.54
C PHE A 74 0.84 0.92 -5.75
N ALA A 75 1.64 0.42 -4.80
CA ALA A 75 3.10 0.42 -4.92
C ALA A 75 3.57 -0.42 -6.11
N LYS A 76 2.96 -1.58 -6.36
CA LYS A 76 3.25 -2.41 -7.54
C LYS A 76 3.00 -1.63 -8.82
N ASP A 77 1.84 -1.00 -8.96
CA ASP A 77 1.49 -0.27 -10.18
C ASP A 77 2.41 0.94 -10.40
N GLN A 78 2.78 1.64 -9.32
CA GLN A 78 3.74 2.74 -9.40
C GLN A 78 5.14 2.26 -9.83
N ILE A 79 5.59 1.11 -9.35
CA ILE A 79 6.87 0.51 -9.76
C ILE A 79 6.84 0.14 -11.24
N ILE A 80 5.78 -0.52 -11.70
CA ILE A 80 5.62 -0.90 -13.12
C ILE A 80 5.61 0.36 -14.00
N ALA A 81 4.81 1.37 -13.65
CA ALA A 81 4.74 2.63 -14.39
C ALA A 81 6.10 3.35 -14.45
N SER A 82 6.88 3.29 -13.37
CA SER A 82 8.23 3.88 -13.32
C SER A 82 9.20 3.16 -14.24
N TYR A 83 9.16 1.82 -14.29
CA TYR A 83 10.00 1.05 -15.21
C TYR A 83 9.60 1.29 -16.67
N LEU A 84 8.30 1.35 -16.98
CA LEU A 84 7.81 1.67 -18.32
C LEU A 84 8.21 3.08 -18.77
N ALA A 85 8.29 4.03 -17.84
CA ALA A 85 8.76 5.38 -18.12
C ALA A 85 10.27 5.40 -18.41
N GLN A 86 11.07 4.69 -17.60
CA GLN A 86 12.51 4.53 -17.82
C GLN A 86 12.82 3.84 -19.15
N GLU A 87 12.10 2.77 -19.49
CA GLU A 87 12.23 2.09 -20.78
C GLU A 87 11.99 3.05 -21.95
N GLY A 88 10.97 3.91 -21.85
CA GLY A 88 10.72 4.95 -22.85
C GLY A 88 11.88 5.94 -22.99
N VAL A 89 12.49 6.34 -21.87
CA VAL A 89 13.68 7.21 -21.88
C VAL A 89 14.87 6.52 -22.55
N GLU A 90 15.16 5.27 -22.19
CA GLU A 90 16.26 4.51 -22.79
C GLU A 90 16.04 4.28 -24.29
N TYR A 91 14.79 4.09 -24.71
CA TYR A 91 14.47 3.97 -26.12
C TYR A 91 14.81 5.24 -26.90
N ILE A 92 14.47 6.43 -26.37
CA ILE A 92 14.81 7.70 -27.04
C ILE A 92 16.33 7.90 -27.09
N ARG A 93 17.07 7.49 -26.04
CA ARG A 93 18.55 7.48 -26.09
C ARG A 93 19.09 6.57 -27.18
N ASN A 94 18.54 5.35 -27.28
CA ASN A 94 18.89 4.41 -28.33
C ASN A 94 18.57 4.97 -29.72
N ALA A 95 17.40 5.61 -29.89
CA ALA A 95 17.01 6.25 -31.15
C ALA A 95 17.99 7.36 -31.56
N ARG A 96 18.40 8.20 -30.62
CA ARG A 96 19.44 9.22 -30.83
C ARG A 96 20.74 8.59 -31.29
N ASP A 97 21.23 7.60 -30.55
CA ASP A 97 22.50 6.96 -30.85
C ASP A 97 22.46 6.23 -32.20
N THR A 98 21.34 5.61 -32.53
CA THR A 98 21.13 4.98 -33.84
C THR A 98 21.14 6.01 -34.98
N ASN A 99 20.51 7.18 -34.80
CA ASN A 99 20.56 8.26 -35.78
C ASN A 99 22.00 8.72 -36.03
N VAL A 100 22.73 8.95 -34.94
CA VAL A 100 24.14 9.37 -34.95
C VAL A 100 25.02 8.34 -35.66
N LEU A 101 24.91 7.06 -35.31
CA LEU A 101 25.67 5.98 -35.93
C LEU A 101 25.30 5.79 -37.41
N GLY A 102 24.07 6.11 -37.80
CA GLY A 102 23.60 6.11 -39.18
C GLY A 102 24.01 7.33 -40.00
N GLY A 103 24.68 8.33 -39.40
CA GLY A 103 25.10 9.56 -40.08
C GLY A 103 23.97 10.57 -40.32
N ALA A 104 22.83 10.42 -39.65
CA ALA A 104 21.73 11.40 -39.66
C ALA A 104 21.91 12.44 -38.54
N SER A 105 21.16 13.55 -38.58
CA SER A 105 21.07 14.45 -37.42
C SER A 105 20.52 13.68 -36.21
N TRP A 106 21.11 13.93 -35.04
CA TRP A 106 20.92 13.17 -33.80
C TRP A 106 19.44 13.03 -33.38
N LEU A 107 18.57 13.97 -33.75
CA LEU A 107 17.14 13.96 -33.44
C LEU A 107 16.19 13.76 -34.64
N THR A 108 16.69 13.51 -35.86
CA THR A 108 15.88 13.51 -37.10
C THR A 108 14.56 12.74 -36.99
N THR A 109 14.62 11.48 -36.53
CA THR A 109 13.45 10.58 -36.42
C THR A 109 12.58 10.84 -35.20
N ILE A 110 13.17 11.47 -34.18
CA ILE A 110 12.53 11.73 -32.88
C ILE A 110 11.65 12.97 -33.01
N LEU A 111 12.18 14.09 -33.52
CA LEU A 111 11.45 15.35 -33.58
C LEU A 111 10.32 15.35 -34.60
N SER A 112 10.45 14.59 -35.68
CA SER A 112 9.38 14.43 -36.66
C SER A 112 8.11 13.79 -36.07
N THR A 113 8.24 13.11 -34.91
CA THR A 113 7.20 12.24 -34.38
C THR A 113 6.78 12.61 -32.95
N CYS A 114 7.73 13.00 -32.10
CA CYS A 114 7.55 13.15 -30.65
C CYS A 114 7.60 14.59 -30.14
N ASN A 115 7.70 15.58 -31.04
CA ASN A 115 7.68 17.01 -30.68
C ASN A 115 6.27 17.58 -30.54
N GLY A 116 5.24 16.83 -30.95
CA GLY A 116 3.84 17.26 -30.84
C GLY A 116 3.37 17.43 -29.39
N THR A 117 2.31 18.21 -29.19
CA THR A 117 1.67 18.43 -27.88
C THR A 117 1.16 17.13 -27.24
N ASP A 118 0.71 16.20 -28.09
CA ASP A 118 0.12 14.93 -27.70
C ASP A 118 1.19 13.85 -27.41
N GLY A 119 2.45 14.14 -27.77
CA GLY A 119 3.56 13.21 -27.69
C GLY A 119 3.48 12.07 -28.72
N CYS A 120 4.24 11.02 -28.48
CA CYS A 120 4.32 9.84 -29.31
C CYS A 120 4.31 8.55 -28.50
N ILE A 121 3.95 7.48 -29.19
CA ILE A 121 4.11 6.10 -28.75
C ILE A 121 5.52 5.65 -29.14
N VAL A 122 6.15 4.96 -28.19
CA VAL A 122 7.41 4.23 -28.36
C VAL A 122 7.11 2.74 -28.28
N ASP A 123 7.51 1.95 -29.26
CA ASP A 123 7.45 0.48 -29.22
C ASP A 123 8.88 -0.09 -29.08
N GLY A 124 9.20 -0.59 -27.88
CA GLY A 124 10.51 -1.11 -27.52
C GLY A 124 10.97 -2.33 -28.33
N PHE A 125 10.04 -2.99 -29.04
CA PHE A 125 10.31 -4.18 -29.84
C PHE A 125 10.54 -3.87 -31.32
N LYS A 126 10.41 -2.61 -31.70
CA LYS A 126 10.56 -2.12 -33.08
C LYS A 126 11.79 -1.25 -33.22
N SER A 127 12.25 -1.09 -34.46
CA SER A 127 13.46 -0.32 -34.74
C SER A 127 13.20 1.18 -34.51
N PRO A 128 14.07 1.89 -33.79
CA PRO A 128 13.88 3.31 -33.47
C PRO A 128 13.94 4.23 -34.69
N THR A 129 14.52 3.77 -35.80
CA THR A 129 14.66 4.57 -37.03
C THR A 129 13.71 4.17 -38.15
N LEU A 130 12.89 3.12 -37.95
CA LEU A 130 11.97 2.62 -38.98
C LEU A 130 10.51 2.75 -38.55
N ASP A 131 10.13 2.11 -37.44
CA ASP A 131 8.72 1.85 -37.14
C ASP A 131 8.36 1.85 -35.65
N GLY A 132 9.33 2.09 -34.76
CA GLY A 132 9.07 2.07 -33.31
C GLY A 132 8.68 3.41 -32.70
N LEU A 133 8.56 4.47 -33.49
CA LEU A 133 7.99 5.75 -33.09
C LEU A 133 6.70 6.01 -33.86
N THR A 134 5.63 6.40 -33.16
CA THR A 134 4.35 6.76 -33.81
C THR A 134 3.72 7.93 -33.07
N ALA A 135 3.44 9.02 -33.78
CA ALA A 135 2.84 10.23 -33.20
C ALA A 135 1.41 9.93 -32.68
N CYS A 136 1.06 10.51 -31.53
CA CYS A 136 -0.30 10.40 -31.01
C CYS A 136 -1.21 11.45 -31.67
N SER A 137 -2.45 11.07 -31.99
CA SER A 137 -3.49 11.96 -32.52
C SER A 137 -4.54 12.24 -31.43
N GLY A 138 -4.11 12.92 -30.37
CA GLY A 138 -4.84 13.05 -29.10
C GLY A 138 -4.22 12.18 -27.99
N ALA A 139 -5.05 11.48 -27.22
CA ALA A 139 -4.53 10.58 -26.19
C ALA A 139 -3.81 9.37 -26.83
N CYS A 140 -2.57 9.11 -26.41
CA CYS A 140 -1.84 7.92 -26.82
C CYS A 140 -2.59 6.64 -26.42
N GLY A 141 -2.46 5.58 -27.22
CA GLY A 141 -3.11 4.30 -26.95
C GLY A 141 -2.55 3.60 -25.70
N PRO A 142 -3.32 2.70 -25.07
CA PRO A 142 -2.84 1.91 -23.93
C PRO A 142 -1.76 0.91 -24.37
N LEU A 143 -0.84 0.60 -23.46
CA LEU A 143 0.09 -0.51 -23.61
C LEU A 143 -0.67 -1.84 -23.55
N LEU A 144 -0.26 -2.79 -24.38
CA LEU A 144 -0.75 -4.17 -24.35
C LEU A 144 0.22 -5.03 -23.55
N PHE A 145 -0.29 -5.91 -22.71
CA PHE A 145 0.51 -6.87 -21.97
C PHE A 145 0.42 -8.25 -22.63
N ASN A 146 1.55 -8.78 -23.06
CA ASN A 146 1.64 -10.13 -23.62
C ASN A 146 1.91 -11.13 -22.51
N THR A 147 0.94 -11.98 -22.19
CA THR A 147 1.05 -13.00 -21.14
C THR A 147 2.04 -14.12 -21.47
N SER A 148 2.38 -14.32 -22.75
CA SER A 148 3.32 -15.37 -23.17
C SER A 148 4.78 -14.95 -22.99
N SER A 149 5.12 -13.70 -23.31
CA SER A 149 6.48 -13.15 -23.14
C SER A 149 6.68 -12.33 -21.87
N SER A 150 5.60 -12.01 -21.14
CA SER A 150 5.60 -11.14 -19.94
C SER A 150 6.10 -9.72 -20.21
N GLU A 151 5.73 -9.17 -21.36
CA GLU A 151 6.22 -7.89 -21.88
C GLU A 151 5.08 -6.90 -22.18
N TYR A 152 5.41 -5.61 -22.13
CA TYR A 152 4.50 -4.52 -22.52
C TYR A 152 4.85 -4.02 -23.92
N GLN A 153 3.89 -4.03 -24.84
CA GLN A 153 4.10 -3.68 -26.25
C GLN A 153 2.84 -3.05 -26.87
N TYR A 154 2.88 -2.72 -28.17
CA TYR A 154 1.73 -2.14 -28.88
C TYR A 154 1.17 -3.02 -30.00
N THR A 155 1.76 -4.18 -30.25
CA THR A 155 1.40 -5.03 -31.40
C THR A 155 0.45 -6.17 -31.05
N SER A 156 0.63 -6.82 -29.90
CA SER A 156 -0.23 -7.93 -29.46
C SER A 156 -0.33 -8.03 -27.93
N GLY A 157 -1.42 -8.59 -27.42
CA GLY A 157 -1.65 -8.81 -25.99
C GLY A 157 -2.98 -8.23 -25.51
N ASP A 158 -3.17 -8.31 -24.20
CA ASP A 158 -4.36 -7.79 -23.52
C ASP A 158 -4.17 -6.32 -23.16
N ILE A 159 -5.24 -5.53 -23.23
CA ILE A 159 -5.19 -4.11 -22.86
C ILE A 159 -4.76 -3.99 -21.39
N SER A 160 -3.63 -3.33 -21.16
CA SER A 160 -3.15 -3.02 -19.82
C SER A 160 -3.72 -1.68 -19.34
N PRO A 161 -3.72 -1.41 -18.02
CA PRO A 161 -4.19 -0.13 -17.49
C PRO A 161 -3.20 1.03 -17.73
N TYR A 162 -2.03 0.76 -18.31
CA TYR A 162 -0.96 1.73 -18.48
C TYR A 162 -1.03 2.39 -19.86
N THR A 163 -0.92 3.72 -19.89
CA THR A 163 -0.79 4.52 -21.12
C THR A 163 0.50 5.33 -21.03
N ARG A 164 1.37 5.20 -22.03
CA ARG A 164 2.65 5.91 -22.11
C ARG A 164 2.59 6.96 -23.20
N SER A 165 3.01 8.18 -22.88
CA SER A 165 3.25 9.26 -23.85
C SER A 165 4.67 9.76 -23.68
N VAL A 166 5.39 9.89 -24.80
CA VAL A 166 6.74 10.41 -24.85
C VAL A 166 6.74 11.74 -25.58
N ARG A 167 7.33 12.76 -24.98
CA ARG A 167 7.49 14.08 -25.58
C ARG A 167 8.94 14.48 -25.57
N VAL A 168 9.42 14.98 -26.71
CA VAL A 168 10.79 15.47 -26.87
C VAL A 168 10.72 16.90 -27.37
N THR A 169 11.35 17.82 -26.65
CA THR A 169 11.36 19.25 -26.98
C THR A 169 12.81 19.72 -27.01
N GLU A 170 13.26 20.23 -28.14
CA GLU A 170 14.57 20.90 -28.25
C GLU A 170 14.61 22.15 -27.39
N ASP A 171 15.80 22.49 -26.89
CA ASP A 171 16.04 23.76 -26.23
C ASP A 171 16.18 24.86 -27.28
N GLU A 172 15.43 25.95 -27.13
CA GLU A 172 15.44 27.08 -28.08
C GLU A 172 16.75 27.88 -28.02
N ASP A 173 17.44 27.87 -26.88
CA ASP A 173 18.69 28.59 -26.64
C ASP A 173 19.91 27.72 -26.98
N ASN A 174 19.76 26.40 -27.01
CA ASN A 174 20.84 25.45 -27.27
C ASN A 174 20.40 24.28 -28.19
N PRO A 175 20.72 24.33 -29.51
CA PRO A 175 20.32 23.27 -30.46
C PRO A 175 21.01 21.92 -30.23
N ASP A 176 22.01 21.88 -29.34
CA ASP A 176 22.69 20.65 -28.93
C ASP A 176 22.10 20.04 -27.65
N GLU A 177 20.97 20.57 -27.17
CA GLU A 177 20.25 20.09 -25.99
C GLU A 177 18.77 19.87 -26.29
N ALA A 178 18.23 18.77 -25.78
CA ALA A 178 16.80 18.47 -25.86
C ALA A 178 16.29 17.82 -24.59
N SER A 179 15.10 18.21 -24.16
CA SER A 179 14.41 17.63 -23.04
C SER A 179 13.50 16.48 -23.48
N VAL A 180 13.55 15.36 -22.75
CA VAL A 180 12.69 14.19 -22.95
C VAL A 180 11.84 14.02 -21.69
N ALA A 181 10.52 14.00 -21.88
CA ALA A 181 9.55 13.73 -20.84
C ALA A 181 8.71 12.51 -21.23
N VAL A 182 8.81 11.44 -20.43
CA VAL A 182 8.00 10.24 -20.57
C VAL A 182 6.98 10.19 -19.45
N THR A 183 5.71 10.27 -19.81
CA THR A 183 4.59 10.20 -18.86
C THR A 183 3.90 8.85 -19.00
N VAL A 184 3.84 8.10 -17.91
CA VAL A 184 3.03 6.87 -17.82
C VAL A 184 1.88 7.12 -16.87
N SER A 185 0.66 6.94 -17.37
CA SER A 185 -0.58 7.09 -16.61
C SER A 185 -1.28 5.75 -16.45
N TRP A 186 -1.95 5.56 -15.32
CA TRP A 186 -2.77 4.39 -15.04
C TRP A 186 -3.98 4.73 -14.17
N SER A 187 -5.02 3.92 -14.26
CA SER A 187 -6.21 4.05 -13.40
C SER A 187 -6.05 3.20 -12.14
N GLY A 188 -5.94 3.86 -10.98
CA GLY A 188 -5.92 3.20 -9.66
C GLY A 188 -7.32 3.11 -9.05
N GLY A 189 -8.32 2.72 -9.84
CA GLY A 189 -9.75 2.84 -9.49
C GLY A 189 -10.35 4.15 -10.01
N THR A 190 -10.82 5.03 -9.13
CA THR A 190 -11.54 6.27 -9.51
C THR A 190 -10.62 7.45 -9.84
N LEU A 191 -9.33 7.37 -9.51
CA LEU A 191 -8.37 8.45 -9.70
C LEU A 191 -7.30 8.05 -10.70
N LEU A 192 -7.10 8.90 -11.71
CA LEU A 192 -5.99 8.78 -12.65
C LEU A 192 -4.69 9.13 -11.91
N ARG A 193 -3.70 8.25 -12.04
CA ARG A 193 -2.35 8.43 -11.47
C ARG A 193 -1.35 8.46 -12.61
N SER A 194 -0.22 9.11 -12.38
CA SER A 194 0.85 9.18 -13.36
C SER A 194 2.22 9.29 -12.70
N VAL A 195 3.22 8.78 -13.40
CA VAL A 195 4.65 8.98 -13.12
C VAL A 195 5.26 9.62 -14.36
N VAL A 196 6.17 10.58 -14.13
CA VAL A 196 6.90 11.26 -15.20
C VAL A 196 8.39 11.01 -15.00
N ALA A 197 9.05 10.46 -16.01
CA ALA A 197 10.50 10.37 -16.08
C ALA A 197 11.01 11.44 -17.05
N THR A 198 11.94 12.28 -16.59
CA THR A 198 12.52 13.35 -17.40
C THR A 198 14.03 13.17 -17.50
N THR A 199 14.59 13.39 -18.70
CA THR A 199 16.04 13.49 -18.91
C THR A 199 16.31 14.60 -19.90
N THR A 200 17.49 15.21 -19.81
CA THR A 200 18.05 15.97 -20.93
C THR A 200 18.89 15.03 -21.78
N LEU A 201 18.94 15.30 -23.08
CA LEU A 201 19.78 14.66 -24.05
C LEU A 201 20.67 15.72 -24.67
N PHE A 202 21.90 15.34 -24.96
CA PHE A 202 22.88 16.20 -25.62
C PHE A 202 23.31 15.62 -26.95
N ASN A 203 23.60 16.52 -27.89
CA ASN A 203 24.34 16.20 -29.09
C ASN A 203 25.83 16.07 -28.76
N TRP A 204 26.28 14.85 -28.46
CA TRP A 204 27.67 14.62 -28.07
C TRP A 204 28.67 14.69 -29.23
N GLN A 205 28.21 14.75 -30.48
CA GLN A 205 29.09 14.83 -31.65
C GLN A 205 29.50 16.26 -32.01
N SER A 206 28.75 17.27 -31.56
CA SER A 206 29.06 18.68 -31.83
C SER A 206 29.94 19.33 -30.76
N ILE A 207 30.13 18.65 -29.62
CA ILE A 207 30.92 19.11 -28.46
C ILE A 207 32.40 18.78 -28.63
#